data_AF-A0A382ZM97-F1
#
_entry.id   AF-A0A382ZM97-F1
#
_cell.length_a   1.000
_cell.length_b   1.000
_cell.length_c   1.000
_cell.angle_alpha   90.00
_cell.angle_beta   90.00
_cell.angle_gamma   90.00
#
_symmetry.space_group_name_H-M   'P 1'
#
loop_
_entity.id
_entity.type
_entity.pdbx_description
1 polymer ?
#
loop_
_entity_poly.entity_id
_entity_poly.type
_entity_poly.pdbx_seq_one_letter_code
_entity_poly.pdbx_strand_id
1 'polypeptide(L)'
;MFAIKHYDNPQCEGEREFYDDMKRFKYIKRLLRKHKDTGVLKERLLLNHIIVLNNLFGAEACVTLLLFKIQREYWETLKSFLLFLNIIRDDELQNIKENKSVLELLEKL
;
A
#
# COMPACT_ATOMS: atom_id res chain seq x y z
N MET A 1 2.51 20.68 3.30
CA MET A 1 1.61 19.51 3.41
C MET A 1 1.80 18.65 2.17
N PHE A 2 2.55 17.54 2.24
CA PHE A 2 2.88 16.70 1.06
C PHE A 2 1.68 15.87 0.58
N ALA A 3 0.97 15.22 1.50
CA ALA A 3 -0.17 14.36 1.17
C ALA A 3 -1.33 15.12 0.50
N ILE A 4 -1.79 16.22 1.10
CA ILE A 4 -2.92 17.00 0.54
C ILE A 4 -2.61 17.54 -0.86
N LYS A 5 -1.36 17.88 -1.15
CA LYS A 5 -0.96 18.39 -2.48
C LYS A 5 -1.10 17.36 -3.60
N HIS A 6 -1.03 16.08 -3.28
CA HIS A 6 -1.10 14.98 -4.25
C HIS A 6 -2.42 14.20 -4.16
N TYR A 7 -3.34 14.63 -3.30
CA TYR A 7 -4.64 13.99 -3.15
C TYR A 7 -5.58 14.53 -4.20
N ASP A 8 -6.05 13.64 -5.07
CA ASP A 8 -7.04 13.91 -6.10
C ASP A 8 -8.22 12.95 -5.91
N ASN A 9 -9.39 13.51 -5.57
CA ASN A 9 -10.64 12.78 -5.50
C ASN A 9 -11.67 13.49 -6.39
N PRO A 10 -11.99 12.95 -7.58
CA PRO A 10 -12.91 13.60 -8.52
C PRO A 10 -14.34 13.73 -7.99
N GLN A 11 -14.70 13.00 -6.92
CA GLN A 11 -16.02 13.08 -6.28
C GLN A 11 -16.10 14.14 -5.16
N CYS A 12 -14.99 14.84 -4.85
CA CYS A 12 -14.87 16.01 -3.97
C CYS A 12 -15.94 16.16 -2.85
N GLU A 13 -15.84 15.42 -1.74
CA GLU A 13 -16.53 15.78 -0.49
C GLU A 13 -15.56 16.19 0.64
N GLY A 14 -14.83 17.29 0.44
CA GLY A 14 -14.17 18.06 1.50
C GLY A 14 -13.08 17.34 2.33
N GLU A 15 -12.63 17.98 3.42
CA GLU A 15 -11.51 17.49 4.24
C GLU A 15 -11.79 16.17 4.97
N ARG A 16 -13.08 15.84 5.20
CA ARG A 16 -13.47 14.65 5.95
C ARG A 16 -13.08 13.36 5.23
N GLU A 17 -13.34 13.27 3.92
CA GLU A 17 -12.96 12.11 3.11
C GLU A 17 -11.45 11.89 3.09
N PHE A 18 -10.67 12.96 2.96
CA PHE A 18 -9.21 12.88 3.05
C PHE A 18 -8.77 12.20 4.36
N TYR A 19 -9.32 12.61 5.50
CA TYR A 19 -8.99 11.98 6.78
C TYR A 19 -9.42 10.52 6.86
N ASP A 20 -10.53 10.15 6.22
CA ASP A 20 -10.99 8.76 6.15
C ASP A 20 -10.10 7.90 5.24
N ASP A 21 -9.64 8.44 4.11
CA ASP A 21 -8.65 7.80 3.25
C ASP A 21 -7.30 7.63 3.96
N MET A 22 -6.89 8.61 4.74
CA MET A 22 -5.69 8.51 5.57
C MET A 22 -5.76 7.36 6.59
N LYS A 23 -6.96 6.92 7.02
CA LYS A 23 -7.10 5.73 7.90
C LYS A 23 -6.70 4.43 7.20
N ARG A 24 -6.72 4.37 5.86
CA ARG A 24 -6.32 3.18 5.09
C ARG A 24 -4.86 2.82 5.30
N PHE A 25 -3.95 3.80 5.42
CA PHE A 25 -2.55 3.54 5.77
C PHE A 25 -2.40 2.80 7.11
N LYS A 26 -3.14 3.26 8.13
CA LYS A 26 -3.16 2.60 9.46
C LYS A 26 -3.72 1.18 9.34
N TYR A 27 -4.72 0.97 8.48
CA TYR A 27 -5.30 -0.34 8.31
C TYR A 27 -4.38 -1.31 7.55
N ILE A 28 -3.73 -0.87 6.46
CA ILE A 28 -2.70 -1.65 5.74
C ILE A 28 -1.61 -2.10 6.73
N LYS A 29 -1.08 -1.18 7.54
CA LYS A 29 -0.10 -1.49 8.58
C LYS A 29 -0.60 -2.55 9.55
N ARG A 30 -1.86 -2.49 9.99
CA ARG A 30 -2.47 -3.50 10.87
C ARG A 30 -2.59 -4.86 10.19
N LEU A 31 -2.94 -4.90 8.91
CA LEU A 31 -3.05 -6.14 8.14
C LEU A 31 -1.67 -6.80 7.93
N LEU A 32 -0.65 -6.01 7.55
CA LEU A 32 0.72 -6.49 7.40
C LEU A 32 1.28 -7.04 8.72
N ARG A 33 1.05 -6.32 9.83
CA ARG A 33 1.42 -6.80 11.17
C ARG A 33 0.74 -8.12 11.51
N LYS A 34 -0.58 -8.24 11.28
CA LYS A 34 -1.31 -9.48 11.55
C LYS A 34 -0.79 -10.65 10.70
N HIS A 35 -0.46 -10.41 9.44
CA HIS A 35 0.15 -11.41 8.59
C HIS A 35 1.51 -11.86 9.14
N LYS A 36 2.38 -10.94 9.56
CA LYS A 36 3.65 -11.29 10.21
C LYS A 36 3.46 -12.09 11.51
N ASP A 37 2.50 -11.69 12.33
CA ASP A 37 2.26 -12.30 13.65
C ASP A 37 1.58 -13.68 13.56
N THR A 38 0.72 -13.90 12.55
CA THR A 38 -0.15 -15.10 12.47
C THR A 38 0.03 -15.95 11.22
N GLY A 39 0.79 -15.49 10.23
CA GLY A 39 0.88 -16.08 8.89
C GLY A 39 -0.34 -15.82 8.00
N VAL A 40 -1.48 -15.40 8.55
CA VAL A 40 -2.72 -15.20 7.79
C VAL A 40 -2.67 -13.89 7.00
N LEU A 41 -2.56 -14.02 5.68
CA LEU A 41 -2.63 -12.89 4.76
C LEU A 41 -4.10 -12.55 4.43
N LYS A 42 -4.38 -11.27 4.21
CA LYS A 42 -5.69 -10.75 3.78
C LYS A 42 -5.53 -10.01 2.47
N GLU A 43 -5.23 -10.77 1.42
CA GLU A 43 -4.81 -10.33 0.10
C GLU A 43 -5.80 -9.33 -0.50
N ARG A 44 -7.08 -9.73 -0.64
CA ARG A 44 -8.12 -8.90 -1.26
C ARG A 44 -8.34 -7.58 -0.51
N LEU A 45 -8.24 -7.59 0.83
CA LEU A 45 -8.37 -6.37 1.63
C LEU A 45 -7.16 -5.45 1.46
N LEU A 46 -5.95 -6.01 1.46
CA LEU A 46 -4.72 -5.24 1.20
C LEU A 46 -4.73 -4.64 -0.20
N LEU A 47 -5.05 -5.43 -1.23
CA LEU A 47 -5.18 -4.97 -2.62
C LEU A 47 -6.16 -3.81 -2.71
N ASN A 48 -7.37 -3.96 -2.15
CA ASN A 48 -8.38 -2.90 -2.18
C ASN A 48 -7.86 -1.59 -1.56
N HIS A 49 -7.26 -1.65 -0.36
CA HIS A 49 -6.75 -0.44 0.27
C HIS A 49 -5.61 0.21 -0.51
N ILE A 50 -4.69 -0.56 -1.09
CA ILE A 50 -3.56 -0.04 -1.85
C ILE A 50 -4.06 0.57 -3.18
N ILE A 51 -4.96 -0.09 -3.89
CA ILE A 51 -5.55 0.42 -5.14
C ILE A 51 -6.27 1.75 -4.88
N VAL A 52 -7.09 1.84 -3.85
CA VAL A 52 -7.80 3.09 -3.52
C VAL A 52 -6.80 4.21 -3.22
N LEU A 53 -5.76 3.95 -2.42
CA LEU A 53 -4.73 4.96 -2.17
C LEU A 53 -3.96 5.34 -3.43
N ASN A 54 -3.65 4.39 -4.31
CA ASN A 54 -2.98 4.68 -5.57
C ASN A 54 -3.83 5.55 -6.49
N ASN A 55 -5.13 5.29 -6.57
CA ASN A 55 -6.03 6.11 -7.37
C ASN A 55 -6.17 7.54 -6.83
N LEU A 56 -6.09 7.71 -5.50
CA LEU A 56 -6.23 9.02 -4.86
C LEU A 56 -4.94 9.84 -4.85
N PHE A 57 -3.78 9.19 -4.74
CA PHE A 57 -2.49 9.88 -4.56
C PHE A 57 -1.57 9.80 -5.78
N GLY A 58 -1.89 8.95 -6.77
CA GLY A 58 -0.96 8.54 -7.81
C GLY A 58 0.17 7.64 -7.29
N ALA A 59 0.89 7.00 -8.20
CA ALA A 59 1.92 6.00 -7.86
C ALA A 59 3.01 6.56 -6.95
N GLU A 60 3.64 7.67 -7.35
CA GLU A 60 4.80 8.23 -6.65
C GLU A 60 4.47 8.66 -5.21
N ALA A 61 3.39 9.42 -5.03
CA ALA A 61 3.00 9.88 -3.69
C ALA A 61 2.41 8.75 -2.85
N CYS A 62 1.67 7.80 -3.44
CA CYS A 62 1.15 6.64 -2.72
C CYS A 62 2.30 5.78 -2.15
N VAL A 63 3.29 5.43 -2.98
CA VAL A 63 4.48 4.66 -2.55
C VAL A 63 5.25 5.41 -1.47
N THR A 64 5.51 6.69 -1.67
CA THR A 64 6.22 7.53 -0.69
C THR A 64 5.50 7.55 0.66
N LEU A 65 4.18 7.75 0.65
CA LEU A 65 3.37 7.76 1.87
C LEU A 65 3.31 6.39 2.54
N LEU A 66 3.20 5.31 1.76
CA LEU A 66 3.20 3.94 2.29
C LEU A 66 4.53 3.63 2.98
N LEU A 67 5.66 3.91 2.33
CA LEU A 67 6.99 3.70 2.91
C LEU A 67 7.22 4.55 4.16
N PHE A 68 6.71 5.80 4.19
CA PHE A 68 6.81 6.66 5.36
C PHE A 68 5.94 6.18 6.54
N LYS A 69 4.75 5.63 6.28
CA LYS A 69 3.78 5.26 7.33
C LYS A 69 3.97 3.82 7.84
N ILE A 70 4.57 2.94 7.05
CA ILE A 70 4.74 1.51 7.35
C ILE A 70 6.18 1.26 7.81
N GLN A 71 6.35 0.48 8.88
CA GLN A 71 7.70 0.14 9.37
C GLN A 71 8.45 -0.79 8.41
N ARG A 72 9.79 -0.67 8.40
CA ARG A 72 10.69 -1.43 7.52
C ARG A 72 10.49 -2.93 7.55
N GLU A 73 10.16 -3.48 8.70
CA GLU A 73 9.93 -4.92 8.88
C GLU A 73 8.72 -5.47 8.12
N TYR A 74 7.85 -4.62 7.58
CA TYR A 74 6.70 -5.01 6.76
C TYR A 74 6.88 -4.66 5.28
N TRP A 75 8.02 -4.06 4.91
CA TRP A 75 8.24 -3.57 3.56
C TRP A 75 8.39 -4.71 2.54
N GLU A 76 8.88 -5.88 2.94
CA GLU A 76 9.05 -7.01 2.01
C GLU A 76 7.69 -7.51 1.47
N THR A 77 6.74 -7.74 2.37
CA THR A 77 5.36 -8.07 2.00
C THR A 77 4.74 -6.94 1.20
N LEU A 78 4.86 -5.69 1.66
CA LEU A 78 4.32 -4.52 0.96
C LEU A 78 4.86 -4.39 -0.47
N LYS A 79 6.17 -4.55 -0.68
CA LYS A 79 6.82 -4.49 -2.00
C LYS A 79 6.18 -5.48 -2.96
N SER A 80 5.84 -6.67 -2.49
CA SER A 80 5.17 -7.71 -3.29
C SER A 80 3.82 -7.25 -3.83
N PHE A 81 3.02 -6.54 -3.01
CA PHE A 81 1.75 -5.94 -3.46
C PHE A 81 1.97 -4.80 -4.46
N LEU A 82 3.00 -3.96 -4.25
CA LEU A 82 3.29 -2.83 -5.13
C LEU A 82 3.77 -3.30 -6.51
N LEU A 83 4.61 -4.35 -6.57
CA LEU A 83 5.03 -5.00 -7.81
C LEU A 83 3.84 -5.66 -8.52
N PHE A 84 3.04 -6.44 -7.80
CA PHE A 84 1.86 -7.11 -8.36
C PHE A 84 0.86 -6.12 -8.99
N LEU A 85 0.67 -4.95 -8.35
CA LEU A 85 -0.21 -3.90 -8.85
C LEU A 85 0.44 -3.02 -9.94
N ASN A 86 1.70 -3.30 -10.31
CA ASN A 86 2.50 -2.50 -11.24
C ASN A 86 2.56 -1.01 -10.84
N ILE A 87 2.59 -0.73 -9.53
CA ILE A 87 2.73 0.62 -8.98
C ILE A 87 4.20 1.04 -8.95
N ILE A 88 5.10 0.05 -8.77
CA ILE A 88 6.55 0.21 -8.86
C ILE A 88 7.11 -0.78 -9.87
N ARG A 89 8.27 -0.46 -10.44
CA ARG A 89 9.05 -1.34 -11.30
C ARG A 89 9.98 -2.24 -10.47
N ASP A 90 10.46 -3.32 -11.08
CA ASP A 90 11.41 -4.26 -10.46
C ASP A 90 12.75 -3.61 -10.06
N ASP A 91 13.17 -2.57 -10.79
CA ASP A 91 14.40 -1.82 -10.51
C ASP A 91 14.23 -0.78 -9.39
N GLU A 92 13.02 -0.57 -8.89
CA GLU A 92 12.74 0.31 -7.77
C GLU A 92 12.86 -0.43 -6.43
N LEU A 93 13.19 0.32 -5.37
CA LEU A 93 13.32 -0.22 -4.01
C LEU A 93 14.26 -1.44 -3.92
N GLN A 94 15.39 -1.43 -4.64
CA GLN A 94 16.33 -2.56 -4.70
C GLN A 94 16.87 -2.97 -3.32
N ASN A 95 16.90 -2.04 -2.36
CA ASN A 95 17.30 -2.30 -0.97
C ASN A 95 16.27 -3.09 -0.15
N ILE A 96 15.09 -3.36 -0.72
CA ILE A 96 13.99 -4.08 -0.08
C ILE A 96 13.77 -5.34 -0.91
N LYS A 97 13.85 -6.51 -0.26
CA LYS A 97 13.53 -7.79 -0.92
C LYS A 97 12.02 -7.96 -1.02
N GLU A 98 11.52 -8.42 -2.15
CA GLU A 98 10.15 -8.86 -2.28
C GLU A 98 9.93 -10.21 -1.60
N ASN A 99 8.73 -10.42 -1.06
CA ASN A 99 8.33 -11.71 -0.53
C ASN A 99 7.73 -12.55 -1.66
N LYS A 100 8.56 -13.45 -2.20
CA LYS A 100 8.19 -14.29 -3.36
C LYS A 100 6.96 -15.16 -3.11
N SER A 101 6.78 -15.70 -1.90
CA SER A 101 5.61 -16.53 -1.61
C SER A 101 4.31 -15.73 -1.62
N VAL A 102 4.36 -14.46 -1.17
CA VAL A 102 3.23 -13.53 -1.27
C VAL A 102 2.97 -13.19 -2.73
N LEU A 103 4.01 -12.91 -3.52
CA LEU A 103 3.87 -12.57 -4.94
C LEU A 103 3.22 -13.71 -5.74
N GLU A 104 3.72 -14.94 -5.58
CA GLU A 104 3.14 -16.13 -6.22
C GLU A 104 1.68 -16.39 -5.79
N LEU A 105 1.33 -16.04 -4.55
CA LEU A 105 -0.04 -16.16 -4.06
C LEU A 105 -0.96 -15.12 -4.72
N LEU A 106 -0.47 -13.89 -4.90
CA LEU A 106 -1.20 -12.82 -5.59
C LEU A 106 -1.42 -13.15 -7.08
N GLU A 107 -0.44 -13.75 -7.75
CA GLU A 107 -0.55 -14.18 -9.16
C GLU A 107 -1.59 -15.29 -9.39
N LYS A 108 -1.98 -16.02 -8.34
CA LYS A 108 -2.98 -17.10 -8.40
C LYS A 108 -4.41 -16.64 -8.07
N LEU A 109 -4.62 -15.37 -7.72
CA LEU A 109 -5.95 -14.81 -7.38
C LEU A 109 -6.86 -14.62 -8.59
#